data_AF-A0AAW1BD98-F1
#
_entry.id   AF-A0AAW1BD98-F1
#
_cell.length_a   1.000
_cell.length_b   1.000
_cell.length_c   1.000
_cell.angle_alpha   90.00
_cell.angle_beta   90.00
_cell.angle_gamma   90.00
#
_symmetry.space_group_name_H-M   'P 1'
#
loop_
_entity.id
_entity.type
_entity.pdbx_description
1 polymer ?
#
loop_
_entity_poly.entity_id
_entity_poly.type
_entity_poly.pdbx_seq_one_letter_code
_entity_poly.pdbx_strand_id
1 'polypeptide(L)'
;MQIRRFEALKQVGKSPTCELLYDWGTLNCTVSDLVDLLIRNQFLAPASLLIPDSVSMTKNMTLSLSLPETVLLHKKGPLVEGKKISELPSLDPNEGHLTSNSCDPSSENISSHLNDAGLKSFLFYELKSITNNFADQTLSAGGNKIGEGGFGVVYKGCINGQTVAVKKLTALADVSIKDLKKQFEQEIKIMAR
;
A
#
# COMPACT_ATOMS: atom_id res chain seq x y z
N MET A 1 -21.54 14.87 -8.52
CA MET A 1 -20.93 15.93 -7.67
C MET A 1 -19.40 15.85 -7.60
N GLN A 2 -18.79 14.64 -7.63
CA GLN A 2 -17.32 14.46 -7.55
C GLN A 2 -16.51 14.95 -8.77
N ILE A 3 -17.08 14.91 -9.99
CA ILE A 3 -16.35 15.31 -11.22
C ILE A 3 -15.85 16.76 -11.15
N ARG A 4 -16.71 17.70 -10.70
CA ARG A 4 -16.34 19.11 -10.57
C ARG A 4 -15.29 19.35 -9.48
N ARG A 5 -15.28 18.52 -8.41
CA ARG A 5 -14.25 18.56 -7.36
C ARG A 5 -12.90 18.13 -7.93
N PHE A 6 -12.86 17.03 -8.69
CA PHE A 6 -11.61 16.53 -9.29
C PHE A 6 -11.08 17.44 -10.41
N GLU A 7 -11.96 18.12 -11.15
CA GLU A 7 -11.56 19.18 -12.09
C GLU A 7 -10.94 20.39 -11.36
N ALA A 8 -11.52 20.81 -10.23
CA ALA A 8 -10.95 21.87 -9.41
C ALA A 8 -9.56 21.47 -8.83
N LEU A 9 -9.37 20.20 -8.45
CA LEU A 9 -8.08 19.70 -7.96
C LEU A 9 -6.96 19.82 -9.01
N LYS A 10 -7.28 19.59 -10.29
CA LYS A 10 -6.32 19.80 -11.39
C LYS A 10 -5.86 21.26 -11.47
N GLN A 11 -6.75 22.22 -11.24
CA GLN A 11 -6.39 23.65 -11.28
C GLN A 11 -5.50 24.08 -10.10
N VAL A 12 -5.60 23.38 -8.96
CA VAL A 12 -4.78 23.61 -7.76
C VAL A 12 -3.46 22.82 -7.82
N GLY A 13 -3.19 22.09 -8.91
CA GLY A 13 -1.97 21.29 -9.08
C GLY A 13 -1.96 19.99 -8.26
N LYS A 14 -3.09 19.60 -7.67
CA LYS A 14 -3.25 18.33 -6.96
C LYS A 14 -3.59 17.21 -7.93
N SER A 15 -3.03 16.02 -7.71
CA SER A 15 -3.34 14.84 -8.52
C SER A 15 -4.75 14.32 -8.18
N PRO A 16 -5.70 14.31 -9.14
CA PRO A 16 -7.03 13.76 -8.90
C PRO A 16 -7.00 12.28 -8.53
N THR A 17 -6.04 11.53 -9.08
CA THR A 17 -5.85 10.12 -8.77
C THR A 17 -5.40 9.93 -7.32
N CYS A 18 -4.49 10.77 -6.82
CA CYS A 18 -4.05 10.69 -5.42
C CYS A 18 -5.17 11.05 -4.44
N GLU A 19 -5.95 12.08 -4.76
CA GLU A 19 -7.11 12.49 -3.94
C GLU A 19 -8.22 11.44 -3.97
N LEU A 20 -8.47 10.80 -5.12
CA LEU A 20 -9.40 9.67 -5.21
C LEU A 20 -8.96 8.49 -4.34
N LEU A 21 -7.68 8.10 -4.42
CA LEU A 21 -7.12 7.02 -3.61
C LEU A 21 -7.12 7.37 -2.11
N TYR A 22 -6.88 8.63 -1.76
CA TYR A 22 -6.97 9.13 -0.40
C TYR A 22 -8.40 9.07 0.14
N ASP A 23 -9.38 9.58 -0.61
CA ASP A 23 -10.81 9.44 -0.27
C ASP A 23 -11.18 7.97 -0.11
N TRP A 24 -10.74 7.10 -1.02
CA TRP A 24 -11.07 5.69 -0.95
C TRP A 24 -10.44 4.97 0.23
N GLY A 25 -9.19 5.29 0.55
CA GLY A 25 -8.49 4.73 1.69
C GLY A 25 -9.01 5.26 3.02
N THR A 26 -9.58 6.46 3.06
CA THR A 26 -10.09 7.12 4.28
C THR A 26 -11.59 6.93 4.54
N LEU A 27 -12.35 6.55 3.51
CA LEU A 27 -13.73 6.11 3.64
C LEU A 27 -13.76 4.60 3.96
N ASN A 28 -14.86 4.10 4.55
CA ASN A 28 -15.07 2.67 4.82
C ASN A 28 -15.30 1.85 3.52
N CYS A 29 -14.58 2.15 2.45
CA CYS A 29 -14.64 1.44 1.19
C CYS A 29 -13.72 0.22 1.26
N THR A 30 -14.26 -0.94 0.87
CA THR A 30 -13.53 -2.20 0.86
C THR A 30 -12.91 -2.47 -0.52
N VAL A 31 -11.95 -3.38 -0.59
CA VAL A 31 -11.42 -3.89 -1.87
C VAL A 31 -12.56 -4.43 -2.74
N SER A 32 -13.59 -5.03 -2.13
CA SER A 32 -14.80 -5.49 -2.83
C SER A 32 -15.58 -4.34 -3.46
N ASP A 33 -15.76 -3.21 -2.78
CA ASP A 33 -16.46 -2.04 -3.34
C ASP A 33 -15.73 -1.46 -4.57
N LEU A 34 -14.39 -1.48 -4.55
CA LEU A 34 -13.55 -1.12 -5.68
C LEU A 34 -13.70 -2.13 -6.83
N VAL A 35 -13.65 -3.43 -6.54
CA VAL A 35 -13.85 -4.48 -7.54
C VAL A 35 -15.23 -4.39 -8.19
N ASP A 36 -16.28 -4.18 -7.41
CA ASP A 36 -17.64 -3.95 -7.92
C ASP A 36 -17.72 -2.73 -8.85
N LEU A 37 -17.04 -1.63 -8.48
CA LEU A 37 -16.99 -0.45 -9.33
C LEU A 37 -16.27 -0.74 -10.65
N LEU A 38 -15.14 -1.47 -10.61
CA LEU A 38 -14.39 -1.87 -11.80
C LEU A 38 -15.23 -2.77 -12.71
N ILE A 39 -15.94 -3.75 -12.15
CA ILE A 39 -16.86 -4.62 -12.90
C ILE A 39 -17.98 -3.82 -13.54
N ARG A 40 -18.63 -2.91 -12.79
CA ARG A 40 -19.68 -2.02 -13.33
C ARG A 40 -19.20 -1.15 -14.49
N ASN A 41 -17.92 -0.77 -14.50
CA ASN A 41 -17.29 0.01 -15.56
C ASN A 41 -16.57 -0.84 -16.63
N GLN A 42 -16.77 -2.17 -16.63
CA GLN A 42 -16.15 -3.12 -17.56
C GLN A 42 -14.61 -3.15 -17.52
N PHE A 43 -13.99 -2.67 -16.44
CA PHE A 43 -12.55 -2.77 -16.21
C PHE A 43 -12.20 -4.12 -15.57
N LEU A 44 -12.40 -5.19 -16.36
CA LEU A 44 -12.26 -6.56 -15.89
C LEU A 44 -10.80 -6.96 -15.60
N ALA A 45 -9.85 -6.48 -16.40
CA ALA A 45 -8.43 -6.79 -16.18
C ALA A 45 -7.93 -6.25 -14.81
N PRO A 46 -8.17 -4.99 -14.43
CA PRO A 46 -7.90 -4.51 -13.08
C PRO A 46 -8.67 -5.28 -11.98
N ALA A 47 -9.93 -5.63 -12.22
CA ALA A 47 -10.74 -6.38 -11.24
C ALA A 47 -10.15 -7.78 -10.95
N SER A 48 -9.75 -8.51 -12.00
CA SER A 48 -9.11 -9.82 -11.89
C SER A 48 -7.76 -9.78 -11.17
N LEU A 49 -7.02 -8.67 -11.24
CA LEU A 49 -5.76 -8.52 -10.49
C LEU A 49 -6.00 -8.37 -8.98
N LEU A 50 -7.10 -7.74 -8.59
CA LEU A 50 -7.43 -7.50 -7.18
C LEU A 50 -8.11 -8.71 -6.54
N ILE A 51 -9.09 -9.31 -7.22
CA ILE A 51 -9.79 -10.52 -6.78
C ILE A 51 -9.94 -11.44 -8.01
N PRO A 52 -9.09 -12.47 -8.14
CA PRO A 52 -9.06 -13.35 -9.31
C PRO A 52 -10.40 -14.00 -9.66
N ASP A 53 -11.22 -14.33 -8.64
CA ASP A 53 -12.48 -15.04 -8.81
C ASP A 53 -13.70 -14.13 -9.07
N SER A 54 -13.54 -12.81 -8.94
CA SER A 54 -14.64 -11.83 -9.06
C SER A 54 -15.27 -11.76 -10.46
N VAL A 55 -14.52 -12.18 -11.49
CA VAL A 55 -14.92 -12.06 -12.90
C VAL A 55 -15.68 -13.30 -13.41
N SER A 56 -15.86 -14.34 -12.58
CA SER A 56 -16.68 -15.51 -12.96
C SER A 56 -18.19 -15.26 -12.95
N MET A 57 -18.66 -14.12 -12.40
CA MET A 57 -20.09 -13.83 -12.21
C MET A 57 -20.74 -12.99 -13.33
N THR A 58 -20.10 -12.79 -14.48
CA THR A 58 -20.69 -12.00 -15.60
C THR A 58 -20.91 -12.81 -16.89
N LYS A 59 -20.90 -14.15 -16.82
CA LYS A 59 -21.27 -15.00 -17.97
C LYS A 59 -22.78 -15.11 -18.25
N ASN A 60 -23.66 -14.46 -17.47
CA ASN A 60 -25.11 -14.66 -17.56
C ASN A 60 -25.94 -13.39 -17.83
N MET A 61 -25.35 -12.27 -18.25
CA MET A 61 -26.12 -11.08 -18.64
C MET A 61 -25.58 -10.41 -19.91
N THR A 62 -25.31 -11.22 -20.93
CA THR A 62 -25.09 -10.73 -22.29
C THR A 62 -26.44 -10.53 -22.97
N LEU A 63 -27.10 -9.38 -22.77
CA LEU A 63 -28.12 -8.91 -23.71
C LEU A 63 -27.95 -7.43 -24.02
N SER A 64 -27.64 -7.21 -25.30
CA SER A 64 -27.69 -5.99 -26.10
C SER A 64 -26.73 -4.85 -25.73
N LEU A 65 -25.74 -4.60 -26.57
CA LEU A 65 -25.89 -3.66 -27.69
C LEU A 65 -24.64 -3.69 -28.57
N SER A 66 -24.91 -3.65 -29.88
CA SER A 66 -24.02 -3.85 -31.02
C SER A 66 -22.86 -2.85 -31.11
N LEU A 67 -21.69 -3.35 -31.51
CA LEU A 67 -20.62 -2.56 -32.13
C LEU A 67 -20.51 -2.98 -33.61
N PRO A 68 -20.39 -2.06 -34.59
CA PRO A 68 -20.01 -2.44 -35.95
C PRO A 68 -18.49 -2.57 -36.09
N GLU A 69 -18.12 -3.55 -36.91
CA GLU A 69 -16.78 -4.07 -37.19
C GLU A 69 -15.84 -3.14 -37.99
N THR A 70 -14.56 -3.27 -37.62
CA THR A 70 -13.30 -3.31 -38.41
C THR A 70 -13.20 -2.70 -39.81
N VAL A 71 -12.07 -2.02 -40.07
CA VAL A 71 -11.29 -2.22 -41.31
C VAL A 71 -9.79 -2.26 -41.02
N LEU A 72 -9.18 -3.40 -41.30
CA LEU A 72 -7.73 -3.66 -41.33
C LEU A 72 -7.10 -3.05 -42.59
N LEU A 73 -5.85 -2.59 -42.51
CA LEU A 73 -4.97 -2.56 -43.67
C LEU A 73 -3.51 -2.85 -43.30
N HIS A 74 -3.02 -3.97 -43.84
CA HIS A 74 -1.66 -4.47 -43.73
C HIS A 74 -0.83 -3.89 -44.89
N LYS A 75 0.42 -3.47 -44.63
CA LYS A 75 1.51 -3.59 -45.61
C LYS A 75 2.82 -3.97 -44.92
N LYS A 76 3.54 -4.91 -45.53
CA LYS A 76 4.75 -5.59 -45.04
C LYS A 76 5.96 -5.18 -45.88
N GLY A 77 7.11 -5.03 -45.20
CA GLY A 77 8.48 -5.23 -45.70
C GLY A 77 9.40 -4.00 -45.61
N PRO A 78 10.76 -4.14 -45.61
CA PRO A 78 11.59 -5.33 -45.38
C PRO A 78 12.75 -5.16 -44.35
N LEU A 79 13.34 -6.32 -44.03
CA LEU A 79 14.52 -6.70 -43.23
C LEU A 79 15.87 -6.11 -43.67
N VAL A 80 16.74 -5.68 -42.71
CA VAL A 80 18.23 -5.80 -42.65
C VAL A 80 18.65 -5.60 -41.17
N GLU A 81 18.97 -6.63 -40.37
CA GLU A 81 20.24 -7.35 -40.15
C GLU A 81 21.33 -6.61 -39.32
N GLY A 82 21.62 -7.14 -38.13
CA GLY A 82 22.99 -7.27 -37.59
C GLY A 82 23.39 -6.45 -36.35
N LYS A 83 23.34 -7.04 -35.14
CA LYS A 83 24.57 -7.49 -34.43
C LYS A 83 24.27 -8.24 -33.11
N LYS A 84 24.96 -9.38 -33.01
CA LYS A 84 25.08 -10.40 -31.96
C LYS A 84 26.09 -9.97 -30.88
N ILE A 85 26.00 -10.60 -29.71
CA ILE A 85 27.03 -10.98 -28.68
C ILE A 85 26.39 -10.79 -27.29
N SER A 86 26.53 -11.64 -26.27
CA SER A 86 26.78 -13.08 -26.13
C SER A 86 26.54 -13.39 -24.63
N GLU A 87 25.98 -14.57 -24.36
CA GLU A 87 26.33 -15.48 -23.25
C GLU A 87 26.41 -14.99 -21.79
N LEU A 88 25.74 -15.76 -20.91
CA LEU A 88 25.99 -15.81 -19.47
C LEU A 88 27.42 -16.25 -19.17
N PRO A 89 27.89 -15.97 -17.95
CA PRO A 89 28.15 -17.10 -17.07
C PRO A 89 27.65 -16.90 -15.63
N SER A 90 27.15 -18.00 -15.08
CA SER A 90 26.97 -18.30 -13.65
C SER A 90 28.31 -18.40 -12.91
N LEU A 91 28.41 -17.81 -11.71
CA LEU A 91 29.32 -18.22 -10.63
C LEU A 91 28.74 -17.82 -9.24
N ASP A 92 28.54 -18.82 -8.37
CA ASP A 92 28.48 -18.75 -6.89
C ASP A 92 29.91 -18.51 -6.30
N PRO A 93 30.16 -18.52 -4.97
CA PRO A 93 29.59 -17.74 -3.85
C PRO A 93 30.70 -17.04 -3.00
N ASN A 94 30.27 -16.09 -2.16
CA ASN A 94 30.86 -15.68 -0.88
C ASN A 94 31.83 -14.46 -0.80
N GLU A 95 31.70 -13.79 0.36
CA GLU A 95 32.50 -12.73 1.01
C GLU A 95 32.20 -11.25 0.64
N GLY A 96 31.50 -10.56 1.57
CA GLY A 96 31.79 -9.15 1.85
C GLY A 96 30.66 -8.11 1.74
N HIS A 97 29.46 -8.36 2.26
CA HIS A 97 28.56 -7.24 2.61
C HIS A 97 27.91 -7.48 3.97
N LEU A 98 28.31 -6.67 4.96
CA LEU A 98 27.71 -6.61 6.28
C LEU A 98 26.27 -6.10 6.15
N THR A 99 25.34 -7.00 5.82
CA THR A 99 23.92 -6.77 6.07
C THR A 99 23.69 -7.01 7.56
N SER A 100 23.98 -6.01 8.39
CA SER A 100 23.46 -5.96 9.76
C SER A 100 21.96 -5.69 9.67
N ASN A 101 21.20 -6.75 9.37
CA ASN A 101 19.75 -6.80 9.41
C ASN A 101 19.26 -7.66 10.59
N SER A 102 20.11 -7.94 11.57
CA SER A 102 19.71 -8.64 12.77
C SER A 102 19.02 -7.66 13.72
N CYS A 103 17.78 -8.02 14.10
CA CYS A 103 17.21 -7.58 15.37
C CYS A 103 18.11 -8.11 16.49
N ASP A 104 19.18 -7.39 16.80
CA ASP A 104 20.12 -7.78 17.85
C ASP A 104 19.36 -7.81 19.19
N PRO A 105 19.42 -8.93 19.94
CA PRO A 105 18.63 -9.12 21.17
C PRO A 105 19.15 -8.30 22.37
N SER A 106 19.96 -7.26 22.16
CA SER A 106 20.57 -6.46 23.23
C SER A 106 19.72 -5.29 23.72
N SER A 107 18.46 -5.16 23.28
CA SER A 107 17.55 -4.11 23.76
C SER A 107 16.78 -4.54 25.01
N GLU A 108 16.76 -3.65 26.00
CA GLU A 108 16.05 -3.69 27.28
C GLU A 108 14.70 -4.43 27.23
N ASN A 109 14.39 -5.24 28.24
CA ASN A 109 13.08 -5.87 28.41
C ASN A 109 11.99 -4.80 28.46
N ILE A 110 11.27 -4.60 27.35
CA ILE A 110 10.15 -3.67 27.28
C ILE A 110 9.00 -4.24 28.10
N SER A 111 8.73 -3.63 29.26
CA SER A 111 7.68 -4.06 30.18
C SER A 111 6.32 -3.65 29.63
N SER A 112 5.54 -4.63 29.20
CA SER A 112 4.18 -4.37 28.77
C SER A 112 3.15 -4.86 29.78
N HIS A 113 2.06 -4.11 29.90
CA HIS A 113 0.86 -4.58 30.57
C HIS A 113 -0.18 -5.03 29.56
N LEU A 114 -0.96 -6.06 29.90
CA LEU A 114 -2.13 -6.43 29.11
C LEU A 114 -3.28 -5.48 29.46
N ASN A 115 -3.95 -4.96 28.43
CA ASN A 115 -5.20 -4.23 28.59
C ASN A 115 -6.38 -5.20 28.76
N ASP A 116 -7.53 -4.66 29.14
CA ASP A 116 -8.80 -5.39 29.26
C ASP A 116 -9.19 -6.19 27.98
N ALA A 117 -8.73 -5.72 26.81
CA ALA A 117 -8.91 -6.39 25.52
C ALA A 117 -7.88 -7.52 25.23
N GLY A 118 -7.04 -7.92 26.20
CA GLY A 118 -5.97 -8.91 26.01
C GLY A 118 -4.79 -8.43 25.15
N LEU A 119 -4.73 -7.13 24.85
CA LEU A 119 -3.69 -6.53 24.01
C LEU A 119 -2.54 -5.96 24.85
N LYS A 120 -1.32 -6.06 24.31
CA LYS A 120 -0.11 -5.52 24.92
C LYS A 120 -0.07 -3.99 24.80
N SER A 121 -0.04 -3.28 25.93
CA SER A 121 0.20 -1.83 25.99
C SER A 121 1.67 -1.51 26.00
N PHE A 122 2.04 -0.44 25.29
CA PHE A 122 3.39 0.10 25.21
C PHE A 122 3.38 1.59 25.53
N LEU A 123 4.40 2.07 26.22
CA LEU A 123 4.62 3.49 26.42
C LEU A 123 5.14 4.13 25.14
N PHE A 124 4.75 5.39 24.91
CA PHE A 124 5.22 6.13 23.73
C PHE A 124 6.74 6.22 23.64
N TYR A 125 7.43 6.40 24.78
CA TYR A 125 8.90 6.47 24.83
C TYR A 125 9.56 5.15 24.41
N GLU A 126 8.97 4.00 24.76
CA GLU A 126 9.47 2.69 24.32
C GLU A 126 9.40 2.58 22.80
N LEU A 127 8.23 2.92 22.22
CA LEU A 127 8.04 2.93 20.78
C LEU A 127 8.97 3.93 20.08
N LYS A 128 9.25 5.08 20.70
CA LYS A 128 10.20 6.08 20.21
C LYS A 128 11.63 5.53 20.19
N SER A 129 12.04 4.81 21.23
CA SER A 129 13.37 4.22 21.32
C SER A 129 13.60 3.17 20.22
N ILE A 130 12.68 2.22 20.07
CA ILE A 130 12.82 1.12 19.11
C ILE A 130 12.72 1.54 17.64
N THR A 131 12.22 2.75 17.36
CA THR A 131 12.08 3.30 16.01
C THR A 131 13.15 4.34 15.66
N ASN A 132 14.19 4.48 16.47
CA ASN A 132 15.20 5.54 16.34
C ASN A 132 14.56 6.94 16.30
N ASN A 133 13.78 7.26 17.33
CA ASN A 133 13.08 8.53 17.49
C ASN A 133 12.07 8.85 16.38
N PHE A 134 11.49 7.84 15.73
CA PHE A 134 10.64 8.01 14.54
C PHE A 134 11.36 8.79 13.41
N ALA A 135 12.62 8.46 13.14
CA ALA A 135 13.38 9.12 12.08
C ALA A 135 12.77 8.87 10.69
N ASP A 136 12.51 9.95 9.95
CA ASP A 136 11.88 9.93 8.62
C ASP A 136 12.76 9.37 7.48
N GLN A 137 13.98 8.94 7.79
CA GLN A 137 14.88 8.34 6.80
C GLN A 137 14.34 6.96 6.37
N THR A 138 14.31 6.73 5.06
CA THR A 138 13.79 5.48 4.46
C THR A 138 14.76 4.31 4.67
N LEU A 139 14.25 3.08 4.61
CA LEU A 139 15.09 1.86 4.71
C LEU A 139 16.25 1.86 3.70
N SER A 140 15.99 2.29 2.46
CA SER A 140 17.01 2.39 1.39
C SER A 140 18.12 3.40 1.68
N ALA A 141 17.88 4.35 2.60
CA ALA A 141 18.86 5.31 3.06
C ALA A 141 19.44 4.95 4.44
N GLY A 142 19.18 3.73 4.95
CA GLY A 142 19.65 3.27 6.26
C GLY A 142 18.79 3.69 7.45
N GLY A 143 17.60 4.26 7.22
CA GLY A 143 16.67 4.64 8.28
C GLY A 143 15.64 3.55 8.60
N ASN A 144 14.59 3.94 9.35
CA ASN A 144 13.54 3.01 9.81
C ASN A 144 12.18 3.24 9.15
N LYS A 145 11.98 4.26 8.33
CA LYS A 145 10.70 4.52 7.66
C LYS A 145 10.45 3.46 6.57
N ILE A 146 9.34 2.73 6.71
CA ILE A 146 8.96 1.67 5.76
C ILE A 146 7.79 2.08 4.85
N GLY A 147 6.99 3.07 5.25
CA GLY A 147 5.90 3.57 4.43
C GLY A 147 5.19 4.77 5.03
N GLU A 148 4.42 5.47 4.21
CA GLU A 148 3.62 6.63 4.60
C GLU A 148 2.32 6.67 3.78
N GLY A 149 1.23 7.10 4.43
CA GLY A 149 -0.06 7.31 3.77
C GLY A 149 -0.95 8.26 4.57
N GLY A 150 -2.22 8.36 4.18
CA GLY A 150 -3.17 9.32 4.77
C GLY A 150 -3.43 9.17 6.27
N PHE A 151 -3.10 8.01 6.85
CA PHE A 151 -3.28 7.74 8.28
C PHE A 151 -2.00 7.88 9.09
N GLY A 152 -0.88 8.22 8.45
CA GLY A 152 0.40 8.41 9.12
C GLY A 152 1.54 7.59 8.53
N VAL A 153 2.59 7.45 9.34
CA VAL A 153 3.88 6.89 8.92
C VAL A 153 4.13 5.58 9.64
N VAL A 154 4.65 4.59 8.93
CA VAL A 154 5.01 3.28 9.48
C VAL A 154 6.53 3.17 9.55
N TYR A 155 7.02 2.74 10.72
CA TYR A 155 8.44 2.56 11.01
C TYR A 155 8.75 1.11 11.37
N LYS A 156 9.95 0.65 11.00
CA LYS A 156 10.55 -0.58 11.49
C LYS A 156 11.03 -0.37 12.93
N GLY A 157 10.79 -1.34 13.79
CA GLY A 157 11.36 -1.40 15.13
C GLY A 157 11.72 -2.82 15.55
N CYS A 158 12.34 -2.95 16.72
CA CYS A 158 12.73 -4.22 17.33
C CYS A 158 12.25 -4.26 18.79
N ILE A 159 11.53 -5.32 19.17
CA ILE A 159 11.10 -5.57 20.55
C ILE A 159 11.49 -7.00 20.91
N ASN A 160 12.37 -7.19 21.90
CA ASN A 160 12.81 -8.51 22.37
C ASN A 160 13.31 -9.42 21.22
N GLY A 161 14.09 -8.86 20.28
CA GLY A 161 14.59 -9.59 19.11
C GLY A 161 13.57 -9.81 17.99
N GLN A 162 12.30 -9.41 18.19
CA GLN A 162 11.26 -9.50 17.18
C GLN A 162 11.17 -8.19 16.39
N THR A 163 11.27 -8.28 15.05
CA THR A 163 10.96 -7.14 14.17
C THR A 163 9.47 -6.82 14.24
N VAL A 164 9.15 -5.53 14.40
CA VAL A 164 7.77 -5.02 14.45
C VAL A 164 7.61 -3.82 13.53
N ALA A 165 6.36 -3.55 13.13
CA ALA A 165 5.96 -2.33 12.45
C ALA A 165 5.22 -1.40 13.44
N VAL A 166 5.68 -0.16 13.57
CA VAL A 166 5.07 0.87 14.43
C VAL A 166 4.44 1.93 13.55
N LYS A 167 3.10 1.99 13.54
CA LYS A 167 2.32 3.00 12.82
C LYS A 167 2.10 4.22 13.72
N LYS A 168 2.72 5.35 13.37
CA LYS A 168 2.52 6.64 14.04
C LYS A 168 1.45 7.42 13.29
N LEU A 169 0.28 7.55 13.91
CA LEU A 169 -0.82 8.33 13.35
C LEU A 169 -0.44 9.81 13.29
N THR A 170 -0.76 10.46 12.17
CA THR A 170 -0.51 11.89 11.94
C THR A 170 -1.84 12.58 11.69
N ALA A 171 -2.08 13.70 12.38
CA ALA A 171 -3.26 14.51 12.11
C ALA A 171 -3.05 15.27 10.80
N LEU A 172 -3.92 15.03 9.83
CA LEU A 172 -4.01 15.87 8.64
C LEU A 172 -4.81 17.14 8.96
N ALA A 173 -4.54 18.22 8.22
CA ALA A 173 -5.11 19.54 8.48
C ALA A 173 -6.65 19.53 8.59
N ASP A 174 -7.31 18.62 7.85
CA ASP A 174 -8.76 18.53 7.76
C ASP A 174 -9.39 17.44 8.66
N VAL A 175 -8.58 16.72 9.45
CA VAL A 175 -9.06 15.63 10.33
C VAL A 175 -8.95 16.06 11.79
N SER A 176 -10.07 16.03 12.52
CA SER A 176 -10.04 16.36 13.95
C SER A 176 -9.32 15.28 14.75
N ILE A 177 -8.67 15.67 15.85
CA ILE A 177 -8.02 14.72 16.79
C ILE A 177 -9.04 13.69 17.32
N LYS A 178 -10.31 14.09 17.46
CA LYS A 178 -11.39 13.20 17.91
C LYS A 178 -11.66 12.11 16.86
N ASP A 179 -11.71 12.48 15.58
CA ASP A 179 -11.93 11.52 14.49
C ASP A 179 -10.74 10.57 14.35
N LEU A 180 -9.51 11.08 14.49
CA LEU A 180 -8.31 10.26 14.48
C LEU A 180 -8.30 9.25 15.62
N LYS A 181 -8.69 9.67 16.84
CA LYS A 181 -8.84 8.78 17.98
C LYS A 181 -9.91 7.70 17.74
N LYS A 182 -11.04 8.09 17.15
CA LYS A 182 -12.13 7.17 16.83
C LYS A 182 -11.69 6.11 15.81
N GLN A 183 -10.94 6.50 14.78
CA GLN A 183 -10.39 5.56 13.79
C GLN A 183 -9.40 4.58 14.44
N PHE A 184 -8.54 5.06 15.34
CA PHE A 184 -7.63 4.21 16.11
C PHE A 184 -8.37 3.16 16.96
N GLU A 185 -9.38 3.60 17.72
CA GLU A 185 -10.20 2.70 18.54
C GLU A 185 -10.94 1.67 17.68
N GLN A 186 -11.42 2.08 16.51
CA GLN A 186 -12.07 1.18 15.55
C GLN A 186 -11.10 0.16 14.97
N GLU A 187 -9.88 0.55 14.59
CA GLU A 187 -8.84 -0.35 14.07
C GLU A 187 -8.50 -1.42 15.12
N ILE A 188 -8.28 -1.03 16.38
CA ILE A 188 -8.07 -1.97 17.49
C ILE A 188 -9.24 -2.94 17.64
N LYS A 189 -10.48 -2.42 17.65
CA LYS A 189 -11.68 -3.24 17.84
C LYS A 189 -11.88 -4.28 16.73
N ILE A 190 -11.51 -3.96 15.50
CA ILE A 190 -11.63 -4.89 14.36
C ILE A 190 -10.56 -5.97 14.45
N MET A 191 -9.33 -5.61 14.86
CA MET A 191 -8.20 -6.55 14.94
C MET A 191 -8.22 -7.45 16.19
N ALA A 192 -8.93 -7.05 17.24
CA ALA A 192 -9.05 -7.83 18.48
C ALA A 192 -10.15 -8.93 18.45
N ARG A 193 -10.76 -9.20 17.30
CA ARG A 193 -11.84 -10.18 17.11
C ARG A 193 -11.36 -11.52 16.62
#